data_AF-A0A2G2YFH7-F1
#
_entry.id   AF-A0A2G2YFH7-F1
#
_cell.length_a   1.000
_cell.length_b   1.000
_cell.length_c   1.000
_cell.angle_alpha   90.00
_cell.angle_beta   90.00
_cell.angle_gamma   90.00
#
_symmetry.space_group_name_H-M   'P 1'
#
loop_
_entity.id
_entity.type
_entity.pdbx_description
1 polymer ?
#
loop_
_entity_poly.entity_id
_entity_poly.type
_entity_poly.pdbx_seq_one_letter_code
_entity_poly.pdbx_strand_id
1 'polypeptide(L)' 'MKWRLYVHYDVMLAFGTPKKQILIEPIFAQWIQFARGKTSYGFDILLSSTSGPTFNAGRSI' A
#
# COMPACT_ATOMS: atom_id res chain seq x y z
N MET A 1 21.13 -1.14 -4.03
CA MET A 1 19.99 -0.18 -4.06
C MET A 1 19.35 0.01 -2.68
N LYS A 2 19.03 -1.06 -1.94
CA LYS A 2 18.38 -1.01 -0.60
C LYS A 2 19.18 -0.26 0.49
N TRP A 3 20.47 -0.55 0.64
CA TRP A 3 21.33 0.12 1.65
C TRP A 3 21.48 1.63 1.44
N ARG A 4 21.44 2.10 0.19
CA ARG A 4 21.53 3.54 -0.12
C ARG A 4 20.31 4.31 0.39
N LEU A 5 19.15 3.67 0.45
CA LEU A 5 17.92 4.28 0.96
C LEU A 5 17.96 4.42 2.49
N TYR A 6 18.50 3.42 3.18
CA TYR A 6 18.71 3.47 4.64
C TYR A 6 19.73 4.55 5.02
N VAL A 7 20.87 4.62 4.32
CA VAL A 7 21.86 5.68 4.54
C VAL A 7 21.24 7.06 4.28
N HIS A 8 20.43 7.21 3.24
CA HIS A 8 19.73 8.47 2.98
C HIS A 8 18.70 8.82 4.08
N TYR A 9 17.97 7.83 4.59
CA TYR A 9 17.05 8.01 5.71
C TYR A 9 17.77 8.49 6.98
N ASP A 10 18.87 7.85 7.34
CA ASP A 10 19.66 8.21 8.53
C ASP A 10 20.23 9.63 8.40
N VAL A 11 20.68 10.01 7.21
CA VAL A 11 21.17 11.37 6.93
C VAL A 11 20.04 12.40 7.04
N MET A 12 18.87 12.15 6.45
CA MET A 12 17.74 13.10 6.52
C MET A 12 17.18 13.24 7.94
N LEU A 13 17.23 12.16 8.73
CA LEU A 13 16.87 12.15 10.15
C LEU A 13 17.89 12.95 10.98
N ALA A 14 19.20 12.71 10.78
CA ALA A 14 20.26 13.40 11.49
C ALA A 14 20.29 14.91 11.22
N PHE A 15 19.96 15.34 10.00
CA PHE A 15 19.88 16.77 9.64
C PHE A 15 18.55 17.44 10.03
N GLY A 16 17.63 16.74 10.70
CA GLY A 16 16.34 17.31 11.11
C GLY A 16 15.46 17.74 9.92
N THR A 17 15.70 17.19 8.73
CA THR A 17 14.94 17.50 7.50
C THR A 17 14.15 16.28 7.00
N PRO A 18 13.25 15.72 7.83
CA PRO A 18 12.51 14.51 7.47
C PRO A 18 11.63 14.68 6.23
N LYS A 19 11.26 15.92 5.88
CA LYS A 19 10.48 16.24 4.65
C LYS A 19 11.23 15.96 3.35
N LYS A 20 12.57 15.86 3.40
CA LYS A 20 13.41 15.56 2.22
C LYS A 20 13.69 14.07 2.06
N GLN A 21 13.16 13.21 2.94
CA GLN A 21 13.35 11.77 2.85
C GLN A 21 12.58 11.18 1.66
N ILE A 22 13.16 10.15 1.05
CA ILE A 22 12.49 9.36 0.01
C ILE A 22 11.57 8.34 0.70
N LEU A 23 10.25 8.55 0.61
CA LEU A 23 9.27 7.51 0.95
C LEU A 23 8.98 6.66 -0.28
N ILE A 24 9.04 5.34 -0.13
CA ILE A 24 8.63 4.39 -1.15
C ILE A 24 7.30 3.80 -0.72
N GLU A 25 6.26 4.04 -1.52
CA GLU A 25 4.95 3.45 -1.29
C GLU A 25 4.95 1.98 -1.75
N PRO A 26 4.44 1.04 -0.93
CA PRO A 26 4.42 -0.38 -1.27
C PRO A 26 3.21 -0.70 -2.18
N ILE A 27 3.14 -0.06 -3.36
CA ILE A 27 1.98 -0.10 -4.28
C ILE A 27 1.52 -1.52 -4.63
N PHE A 28 2.46 -2.47 -4.72
CA PHE A 28 2.16 -3.87 -5.01
C PHE A 28 1.52 -4.60 -3.83
N ALA A 29 2.03 -4.38 -2.61
CA ALA A 29 1.38 -4.91 -1.42
C ALA A 29 0.00 -4.26 -1.23
N GLN A 30 -0.13 -2.97 -1.57
CA GLN A 30 -1.41 -2.27 -1.55
C GLN A 30 -2.43 -2.93 -2.50
N TRP A 31 -2.04 -3.23 -3.73
CA TRP A 31 -2.85 -3.98 -4.71
C TRP A 31 -3.35 -5.32 -4.17
N ILE A 32 -2.47 -6.09 -3.55
CA ILE A 32 -2.83 -7.38 -2.93
C ILE A 32 -3.81 -7.17 -1.76
N GLN A 33 -3.61 -6.14 -0.94
CA GLN A 33 -4.51 -5.84 0.18
C GLN A 33 -5.90 -5.39 -0.30
N PHE A 34 -5.98 -4.68 -1.43
CA PHE A 34 -7.26 -4.35 -2.07
C PHE A 34 -7.98 -5.56 -2.60
N ALA A 35 -7.27 -6.43 -3.33
CA ALA A 35 -7.84 -7.69 -3.83
C ALA A 35 -8.43 -8.56 -2.72
N ARG A 36 -7.99 -8.36 -1.46
CA ARG A 36 -8.46 -9.06 -0.25
C ARG A 36 -9.54 -8.30 0.54
N GLY A 37 -10.09 -7.20 0.01
CA GLY A 37 -11.21 -6.47 0.62
C GLY A 37 -10.84 -5.41 1.65
N LYS A 38 -9.57 -5.01 1.80
CA LYS A 38 -9.18 -3.89 2.67
C LYS A 38 -9.20 -2.57 1.87
N THR A 39 -10.19 -1.72 2.12
CA THR A 39 -10.44 -0.47 1.37
C THR A 39 -9.83 0.76 2.06
N SER A 40 -8.49 0.91 2.02
CA SER A 40 -7.85 2.09 2.64
C SER A 40 -7.53 3.25 1.69
N TYR A 41 -7.69 3.11 0.36
CA TYR A 41 -7.25 4.14 -0.60
C TYR A 41 -8.06 4.20 -1.93
N GLY A 42 -9.31 3.74 -1.94
CA GLY A 42 -10.24 3.97 -3.06
C GLY A 42 -10.04 3.12 -4.33
N PHE A 43 -9.25 2.03 -4.28
CA PHE A 43 -9.21 1.06 -5.37
C PHE A 43 -10.43 0.13 -5.30
N ASP A 44 -11.19 0.04 -6.39
CA ASP A 44 -12.37 -0.84 -6.51
C ASP A 44 -12.05 -2.07 -7.39
N ILE A 45 -11.36 -3.06 -6.80
CA ILE A 45 -10.89 -4.28 -7.47
C ILE A 45 -11.27 -5.52 -6.64
N LEU A 46 -11.94 -6.49 -7.28
CA LEU A 46 -12.30 -7.79 -6.70
C LEU A 46 -13.16 -7.68 -5.43
N LEU A 47 -12.67 -8.18 -4.28
CA LEU A 47 -13.39 -8.23 -3.00
C LEU A 47 -13.53 -6.88 -2.30
N SER A 48 -12.88 -5.82 -2.80
CA SER A 48 -13.04 -4.46 -2.26
C SER A 48 -14.40 -3.86 -2.58
N SER A 49 -15.08 -4.36 -3.62
CA SER A 49 -16.40 -3.89 -4.08
C SER A 49 -17.51 -4.75 -3.47
N THR A 50 -18.36 -4.17 -2.64
CA THR A 50 -19.48 -4.89 -1.99
C THR A 50 -20.61 -5.26 -2.95
N SER A 51 -20.60 -4.76 -4.19
CA SER A 51 -21.57 -5.10 -5.24
C SER A 51 -20.96 -5.96 -6.36
N GLY A 52 -19.66 -6.28 -6.28
CA GLY A 52 -18.95 -7.02 -7.31
C GLY A 52 -19.32 -8.52 -7.37
N PRO A 53 -19.23 -9.16 -8.55
CA PRO A 53 -19.55 -10.58 -8.72
C PRO A 53 -18.69 -11.50 -7.82
N THR A 54 -17.42 -11.14 -7.60
CA THR A 54 -16.49 -11.88 -6.73
C THR A 54 -16.87 -11.82 -5.26
N PHE A 55 -17.39 -10.67 -4.79
CA PHE A 55 -17.90 -10.51 -3.42
C PHE A 55 -19.21 -11.28 -3.21
N ASN A 56 -20.12 -11.21 -4.18
CA ASN A 56 -21.39 -11.93 -4.11
C ASN A 56 -21.22 -13.45 -4.16
N ALA A 57 -20.31 -13.97 -4.99
CA ALA A 57 -19.98 -15.39 -5.04
C ALA A 57 -19.43 -15.91 -3.69
N GLY A 58 -18.66 -15.09 -2.97
CA GLY A 58 -18.14 -15.42 -1.64
C GLY A 58 -19.20 -15.45 -0.52
N ARG A 59 -20.39 -14.86 -0.72
CA ARG A 59 -21.51 -14.90 0.25
C ARG A 59 -22.43 -16.11 0.08
N SER A 60 -22.30 -16.86 -1.00
CA SER A 60 -23.19 -17.97 -1.35
C SER A 60 -22.74 -19.33 -0.76
N ILE A 61 -21.84 -19.31 0.22
CA ILE A 61 -21.29 -20.48 0.92
C ILE A 61 -21.73 -20.45 2.38
#